data_AF-A0A3A9AIN8-F1
#
_entry.id   AF-A0A3A9AIN8-F1
#
_cell.length_a   1.000
_cell.length_b   1.000
_cell.length_c   1.000
_cell.angle_alpha   90.00
_cell.angle_beta   90.00
_cell.angle_gamma   90.00
#
_symmetry.space_group_name_H-M   'P 1'
#
loop_
_entity.id
_entity.type
_entity.pdbx_description
1 polymer ?
#
loop_
_entity_poly.entity_id
_entity_poly.type
_entity_poly.pdbx_seq_one_letter_code
_entity_poly.pdbx_strand_id
1 'polypeptide(L)'
;MKARIFKRMMTGVLAAALVIAPTMSVSATTVTGSSTSTAEKVIASSTSEEVTTIAEIPTTSTVAGVKSTVAGTYLATSVNGTVVTTSQAAIAQGYGLTGAEKPYAKFMNMDAKKSYLAAAAIHAAAQAKGAVVGPMLNIELGKMSAGKYSLLPSEGAAIRLSLGIPKSFAQADAAYAVVCVRPGGVVTILEDVDTNPNTVTFDTTGGAGAYAMIKY
;
A
#
# COMPACT_ATOMS: atom_id res chain seq x y z
N MET A 1 54.66 13.32 7.41
CA MET A 1 54.07 14.62 7.83
C MET A 1 52.90 14.90 6.88
N LYS A 2 51.62 14.80 7.33
CA LYS A 2 50.66 15.91 7.63
C LYS A 2 50.58 16.94 6.47
N ALA A 3 49.44 17.25 5.84
CA ALA A 3 48.08 17.55 6.32
C ALA A 3 47.02 17.12 5.25
N ARG A 4 45.79 16.65 5.53
CA ARG A 4 44.60 17.15 6.26
C ARG A 4 43.80 18.30 5.59
N ILE A 5 42.55 17.94 5.25
CA ILE A 5 41.28 18.70 5.39
C ILE A 5 40.94 19.75 4.31
N PHE A 6 39.83 19.53 3.58
CA PHE A 6 38.69 20.46 3.56
C PHE A 6 37.38 19.71 3.25
N LYS A 7 36.36 20.03 4.05
CA LYS A 7 35.02 19.43 4.13
C LYS A 7 34.02 20.57 3.96
N ARG A 8 33.10 20.53 2.99
CA ARG A 8 31.86 21.34 2.90
C ARG A 8 30.87 20.56 2.01
N MET A 9 29.86 19.84 2.52
CA MET A 9 28.55 20.27 3.05
C MET A 9 27.87 21.34 2.18
N MET A 10 26.85 20.92 1.41
CA MET A 10 25.77 21.82 1.03
C MET A 10 24.43 21.05 1.02
N THR A 11 23.69 21.26 2.10
CA THR A 11 22.30 20.84 2.32
C THR A 11 21.42 21.98 1.79
N GLY A 12 20.60 21.70 0.78
CA GLY A 12 19.62 22.65 0.24
C GLY A 12 18.21 22.24 0.62
N VAL A 13 17.63 22.91 1.62
CA VAL A 13 16.23 22.77 2.04
C VAL A 13 15.34 23.48 1.02
N LEU A 14 14.40 22.77 0.39
CA LEU A 14 13.33 23.37 -0.41
C LEU A 14 12.01 23.24 0.35
N ALA A 15 11.60 24.31 1.01
CA ALA A 15 10.29 24.47 1.62
C ALA A 15 9.49 25.49 0.79
N ALA A 16 8.32 25.09 0.32
CA ALA A 16 7.28 26.01 -0.13
C ALA A 16 5.90 25.36 0.11
N ALA A 17 5.17 25.89 1.10
CA ALA A 17 3.77 25.62 1.33
C ALA A 17 2.93 26.69 0.62
N LEU A 18 1.80 26.31 0.01
CA LEU A 18 0.67 27.22 -0.17
C LEU A 18 -0.67 26.47 -0.23
N VAL A 19 -1.55 26.85 0.69
CA VAL A 19 -2.93 26.39 0.91
C VAL A 19 -3.87 27.20 0.04
N ILE A 20 -4.79 26.58 -0.71
CA ILE A 20 -6.05 27.21 -1.12
C ILE A 20 -7.17 26.14 -1.20
N ALA A 21 -8.21 26.31 -0.39
CA ALA A 21 -9.50 25.64 -0.51
C ALA A 21 -10.56 26.66 -0.94
N PRO A 22 -11.61 26.24 -1.67
CA PRO A 22 -12.91 26.92 -1.61
C PRO A 22 -14.05 26.00 -1.17
N THR A 23 -15.08 26.67 -0.66
CA THR A 23 -16.18 26.19 0.17
C THR A 23 -17.55 26.29 -0.52
N MET A 24 -18.48 25.41 -0.11
CA MET A 24 -19.97 25.51 -0.07
C MET A 24 -20.87 25.32 -1.32
N SER A 25 -22.08 24.78 -1.00
CA SER A 25 -23.44 24.97 -1.60
C SER A 25 -23.96 23.82 -2.51
N VAL A 26 -25.21 23.30 -2.50
CA VAL A 26 -26.49 23.49 -1.77
C VAL A 26 -27.46 22.30 -2.06
N SER A 27 -28.52 22.19 -1.24
CA SER A 27 -29.66 21.26 -1.04
C SER A 27 -30.56 20.76 -2.20
N ALA A 28 -31.34 19.68 -1.90
CA ALA A 28 -32.81 19.43 -2.15
C ALA A 28 -33.07 17.93 -2.45
N THR A 29 -34.19 17.24 -2.15
CA THR A 29 -35.42 17.43 -1.36
C THR A 29 -36.05 16.03 -1.11
N THR A 30 -37.10 15.98 -0.28
CA THR A 30 -37.90 14.85 0.22
C THR A 30 -38.54 13.88 -0.80
N VAL A 31 -38.70 12.61 -0.43
CA VAL A 31 -39.95 11.87 -0.67
C VAL A 31 -40.30 10.92 0.48
N THR A 32 -41.47 11.21 1.04
CA THR A 32 -42.26 10.46 2.02
C THR A 32 -42.85 9.21 1.37
N GLY A 33 -42.79 8.06 2.04
CA GLY A 33 -43.45 6.82 1.62
C GLY A 33 -43.79 5.96 2.82
N SER A 34 -44.95 6.23 3.39
CA SER A 34 -45.60 5.42 4.42
C SER A 34 -46.15 4.13 3.80
N SER A 35 -45.85 2.99 4.39
CA SER A 35 -46.66 1.78 4.24
C SER A 35 -46.62 0.96 5.51
N THR A 36 -47.62 1.19 6.35
CA THR A 36 -48.05 0.33 7.45
C THR A 36 -48.54 -1.01 6.92
N SER A 37 -47.95 -2.11 7.38
CA SER A 37 -48.61 -3.43 7.37
C SER A 37 -48.26 -4.18 8.67
N THR A 38 -49.27 -4.23 9.53
CA THR A 38 -49.66 -5.32 10.45
C THR A 38 -48.57 -6.19 11.09
N ALA A 39 -48.54 -6.09 12.41
CA ALA A 39 -47.79 -6.94 13.33
C ALA A 39 -48.20 -8.41 13.27
N GLU A 40 -47.20 -9.30 13.30
CA GLU A 40 -47.30 -10.63 13.87
C GLU A 40 -46.28 -10.75 15.00
N LYS A 41 -46.72 -11.33 16.11
CA LYS A 41 -46.01 -11.40 17.39
C LYS A 41 -45.53 -12.84 17.63
N VAL A 42 -44.41 -12.93 18.36
CA VAL A 42 -43.83 -14.11 19.05
C VAL A 42 -42.97 -14.96 18.10
N ILE A 43 -41.69 -15.25 18.35
CA ILE A 43 -41.13 -15.87 19.55
C ILE A 43 -39.73 -15.29 19.86
N ALA A 44 -39.49 -14.98 21.14
CA ALA A 44 -38.17 -14.66 21.66
C ALA A 44 -37.27 -15.89 21.61
N SER A 45 -36.11 -15.76 20.97
CA SER A 45 -34.97 -16.64 21.25
C SER A 45 -33.73 -15.77 21.37
N SER A 46 -33.29 -15.63 22.61
CA SER A 46 -32.07 -14.96 23.01
C SER A 46 -30.87 -15.72 22.44
N THR A 47 -30.13 -15.11 21.52
CA THR A 47 -28.73 -15.48 21.29
C THR A 47 -28.01 -14.20 20.90
N SER A 48 -27.30 -13.66 21.88
CA SER A 48 -26.25 -12.68 21.68
C SER A 48 -25.21 -13.29 20.74
N GLU A 49 -25.24 -12.86 19.48
CA GLU A 49 -24.08 -12.96 18.62
C GLU A 49 -23.77 -11.54 18.14
N GLU A 50 -22.85 -10.91 18.86
CA GLU A 50 -22.05 -9.84 18.28
C GLU A 50 -21.33 -10.43 17.06
N VAL A 51 -21.87 -10.16 15.88
CA VAL A 51 -21.18 -10.42 14.63
C VAL A 51 -20.06 -9.38 14.50
N THR A 52 -18.92 -9.66 15.13
CA THR A 52 -17.64 -9.05 14.76
C THR A 52 -17.16 -9.72 13.48
N THR A 53 -17.69 -9.31 12.32
CA THR A 53 -17.07 -9.69 11.04
C THR A 53 -15.71 -9.02 10.95
N ILE A 54 -14.68 -9.69 11.45
CA ILE A 54 -13.32 -9.49 10.98
C ILE A 54 -13.38 -9.86 9.49
N ALA A 55 -13.30 -8.87 8.60
CA ALA A 55 -13.23 -9.10 7.17
C ALA A 55 -12.17 -10.18 6.90
N GLU A 56 -12.58 -11.30 6.32
CA GLU A 56 -11.72 -12.46 6.09
C GLU A 56 -10.51 -12.02 5.26
N ILE A 57 -9.32 -12.10 5.84
CA ILE A 57 -8.09 -11.70 5.17
C ILE A 57 -7.82 -12.75 4.06
N PRO A 58 -7.86 -12.38 2.77
CA PRO A 58 -7.85 -13.32 1.65
C PRO A 58 -6.54 -14.11 1.57
N THR A 59 -6.54 -15.28 0.93
CA THR A 59 -5.37 -16.18 0.83
C THR A 59 -4.12 -15.54 0.20
N THR A 60 -4.32 -14.52 -0.62
CA THR A 60 -3.29 -13.64 -1.21
C THR A 60 -2.53 -12.79 -0.18
N SER A 61 -2.99 -12.71 1.07
CA SER A 61 -2.33 -12.01 2.17
C SER A 61 -1.27 -12.86 2.87
N THR A 62 -0.82 -13.95 2.26
CA THR A 62 0.19 -14.87 2.80
C THR A 62 1.32 -15.01 1.80
N VAL A 63 2.56 -14.87 2.27
CA VAL A 63 3.77 -15.05 1.49
C VAL A 63 4.74 -15.89 2.31
N ALA A 64 5.24 -16.98 1.73
CA ALA A 64 6.17 -17.91 2.40
C ALA A 64 5.72 -18.37 3.82
N GLY A 65 4.42 -18.52 4.04
CA GLY A 65 3.85 -18.92 5.35
C GLY A 65 3.62 -17.77 6.34
N VAL A 66 4.06 -16.54 6.02
CA VAL A 66 3.79 -15.33 6.82
C VAL A 66 2.49 -14.68 6.34
N LYS A 67 1.55 -14.44 7.24
CA LYS A 67 0.28 -13.76 6.96
C LYS A 67 0.32 -12.31 7.42
N SER A 68 -0.20 -11.38 6.62
CA SER A 68 -0.30 -9.98 7.04
C SER A 68 -1.30 -9.80 8.19
N THR A 69 -0.93 -8.95 9.14
CA THR A 69 -1.80 -8.55 10.26
C THR A 69 -2.59 -7.27 9.97
N VAL A 70 -2.28 -6.59 8.88
CA VAL A 70 -2.92 -5.32 8.49
C VAL A 70 -4.16 -5.64 7.65
N ALA A 71 -5.32 -5.16 8.11
CA ALA A 71 -6.56 -5.25 7.35
C ALA A 71 -6.41 -4.60 5.97
N GLY A 72 -7.06 -5.15 4.96
CA GLY A 72 -6.83 -4.65 3.62
C GLY A 72 -7.55 -5.39 2.52
N THR A 73 -7.43 -4.84 1.32
CA THR A 73 -7.83 -5.46 0.08
C THR A 73 -6.59 -6.04 -0.60
N TYR A 74 -6.38 -7.35 -0.53
CA TYR A 74 -5.25 -8.00 -1.17
C TYR A 74 -5.73 -8.75 -2.42
N LEU A 75 -5.83 -8.07 -3.55
CA LEU A 75 -6.35 -8.65 -4.81
C LEU A 75 -5.29 -8.72 -5.91
N ALA A 76 -4.02 -8.47 -5.57
CA ALA A 76 -2.92 -8.70 -6.49
C ALA A 76 -2.72 -10.20 -6.70
N THR A 77 -2.93 -10.65 -7.94
CA THR A 77 -2.79 -12.05 -8.37
C THR A 77 -1.63 -12.27 -9.33
N SER A 78 -0.99 -11.19 -9.81
CA SER A 78 0.20 -11.26 -10.66
C SER A 78 1.48 -11.64 -9.90
N VAL A 79 1.40 -11.74 -8.57
CA VAL A 79 2.48 -12.15 -7.65
C VAL A 79 2.02 -13.31 -6.79
N ASN A 80 2.96 -14.06 -6.21
CA ASN A 80 2.65 -15.21 -5.36
C ASN A 80 2.34 -14.79 -3.90
N GLY A 81 1.37 -13.89 -3.77
CA GLY A 81 0.96 -13.29 -2.50
C GLY A 81 1.61 -11.93 -2.22
N THR A 82 1.02 -11.22 -1.27
CA THR A 82 1.40 -9.88 -0.83
C THR A 82 1.21 -9.76 0.68
N VAL A 83 2.20 -9.24 1.40
CA VAL A 83 2.18 -9.13 2.86
C VAL A 83 2.68 -7.76 3.30
N VAL A 84 1.96 -7.12 4.22
CA VAL A 84 2.53 -6.07 5.07
C VAL A 84 3.16 -6.75 6.28
N THR A 85 4.48 -6.65 6.39
CA THR A 85 5.28 -7.29 7.45
C THR A 85 5.38 -6.42 8.69
N THR A 86 5.39 -5.09 8.52
CA THR A 86 5.28 -4.17 9.66
C THR A 86 3.94 -4.37 10.37
N SER A 87 3.96 -4.51 11.70
CA SER A 87 2.75 -4.73 12.48
C SER A 87 1.81 -3.52 12.43
N GLN A 88 0.50 -3.77 12.56
CA GLN A 88 -0.50 -2.71 12.64
C GLN A 88 -0.15 -1.66 13.71
N ALA A 89 0.33 -2.09 14.87
CA ALA A 89 0.70 -1.20 15.97
C ALA A 89 1.87 -0.29 15.62
N ALA A 90 2.91 -0.83 14.96
CA ALA A 90 4.07 -0.04 14.53
C ALA A 90 3.70 0.98 13.44
N ILE A 91 2.84 0.61 12.49
CA ILE A 91 2.33 1.56 11.50
C ILE A 91 1.49 2.65 12.18
N ALA A 92 0.58 2.28 13.10
CA ALA A 92 -0.23 3.25 13.82
C ALA A 92 0.64 4.26 14.59
N GLN A 93 1.65 3.78 15.30
CA GLN A 93 2.60 4.63 16.02
C GLN A 93 3.41 5.52 15.07
N GLY A 94 3.99 4.95 14.01
CA GLY A 94 4.86 5.67 13.07
C GLY A 94 4.14 6.76 12.25
N TYR A 95 2.82 6.67 12.13
CA TYR A 95 1.99 7.65 11.43
C TYR A 95 1.11 8.50 12.37
N GLY A 96 1.29 8.36 13.69
CA GLY A 96 0.52 9.13 14.68
C GLY A 96 -0.99 8.85 14.63
N LEU A 97 -1.38 7.64 14.27
CA LEU A 97 -2.78 7.23 14.20
C LEU A 97 -3.37 7.14 15.60
N THR A 98 -4.52 7.76 15.80
CA THR A 98 -5.19 7.82 17.11
C THR A 98 -6.35 6.83 17.19
N GLY A 99 -6.54 6.21 18.36
CA GLY A 99 -7.78 5.53 18.77
C GLY A 99 -8.45 4.67 17.68
N ALA A 100 -9.47 5.24 17.02
CA ALA A 100 -10.31 4.56 16.03
C ALA A 100 -9.67 4.40 14.64
N GLU A 101 -8.51 5.02 14.40
CA GLU A 101 -7.82 4.93 13.12
C GLU A 101 -7.01 3.64 13.02
N LYS A 102 -7.29 2.86 11.97
CA LYS A 102 -6.60 1.59 11.75
C LYS A 102 -5.86 1.62 10.41
N PRO A 103 -4.57 1.23 10.36
CA PRO A 103 -3.87 1.00 9.10
C PRO A 103 -4.67 0.09 8.18
N TYR A 104 -4.65 0.41 6.88
CA TYR A 104 -5.36 -0.34 5.87
C TYR A 104 -4.55 -0.36 4.57
N ALA A 105 -4.32 -1.56 4.02
CA ALA A 105 -3.53 -1.73 2.82
C ALA A 105 -4.40 -2.18 1.63
N LYS A 106 -4.03 -1.75 0.42
CA LYS A 106 -4.64 -2.26 -0.81
C LYS A 106 -3.55 -2.68 -1.77
N PHE A 107 -3.67 -3.88 -2.31
CA PHE A 107 -2.80 -4.44 -3.33
C PHE A 107 -3.66 -4.87 -4.51
N MET A 108 -3.42 -4.29 -5.67
CA MET A 108 -4.13 -4.59 -6.92
C MET A 108 -3.11 -4.84 -8.03
N ASN A 109 -3.46 -5.66 -9.01
CA ASN A 109 -2.68 -5.70 -10.26
C ASN A 109 -2.79 -4.34 -10.96
N MET A 110 -1.67 -3.84 -11.49
CA MET A 110 -1.68 -2.62 -12.29
C MET A 110 -2.06 -2.94 -13.73
N ASP A 111 -3.01 -2.18 -14.28
CA ASP A 111 -3.28 -2.17 -15.71
C ASP A 111 -2.35 -1.16 -16.40
N ALA A 112 -1.29 -1.65 -17.03
CA ALA A 112 -0.28 -0.82 -17.68
C ALA A 112 -0.85 0.09 -18.79
N LYS A 113 -1.99 -0.26 -19.39
CA LYS A 113 -2.65 0.59 -20.40
C LYS A 113 -3.35 1.79 -19.76
N LYS A 114 -3.91 1.61 -18.57
CA LYS A 114 -4.55 2.69 -17.81
C LYS A 114 -3.53 3.56 -17.08
N SER A 115 -2.45 2.96 -16.60
CA SER A 115 -1.34 3.62 -15.89
C SER A 115 -0.11 3.81 -16.77
N TYR A 116 -0.30 4.21 -18.04
CA TYR A 116 0.76 4.20 -19.06
C TYR A 116 2.00 5.03 -18.69
N LEU A 117 1.82 6.19 -18.03
CA LEU A 117 2.94 7.03 -17.58
C LEU A 117 3.76 6.35 -16.48
N ALA A 118 3.10 5.70 -15.52
CA ALA A 118 3.78 4.96 -14.46
C ALA A 118 4.51 3.73 -15.04
N ALA A 119 3.87 3.01 -15.97
CA ALA A 119 4.49 1.89 -16.67
C ALA A 119 5.74 2.33 -17.45
N ALA A 120 5.68 3.45 -18.18
CA ALA A 120 6.83 4.01 -18.89
C ALA A 120 7.98 4.36 -17.94
N ALA A 121 7.69 5.01 -16.81
CA ALA A 121 8.69 5.31 -15.79
C ALA A 121 9.32 4.07 -15.18
N ILE A 122 8.53 3.02 -14.92
CA ILE A 122 9.01 1.71 -14.46
C ILE A 122 9.98 1.10 -15.48
N HIS A 123 9.59 1.07 -16.75
CA HIS A 123 10.43 0.50 -17.81
C HIS A 123 11.74 1.27 -17.98
N ALA A 124 11.69 2.60 -17.93
CA ALA A 124 12.89 3.44 -18.02
C ALA A 124 13.85 3.17 -16.84
N ALA A 125 13.33 3.07 -15.62
CA ALA A 125 14.15 2.79 -14.44
C ALA A 125 14.75 1.37 -14.45
N ALA A 126 13.97 0.37 -14.87
CA ALA A 126 14.47 -0.98 -15.02
C ALA A 126 15.55 -1.07 -16.10
N GLN A 127 15.35 -0.43 -17.26
CA GLN A 127 16.34 -0.36 -18.33
C GLN A 127 17.63 0.31 -17.85
N ALA A 128 17.54 1.40 -17.08
CA ALA A 128 18.70 2.06 -16.49
C ALA A 128 19.49 1.16 -15.52
N LYS A 129 18.83 0.20 -14.86
CA LYS A 129 19.46 -0.82 -14.01
C LYS A 129 19.93 -2.07 -14.79
N GLY A 130 19.67 -2.14 -16.10
CA GLY A 130 19.89 -3.37 -16.88
C GLY A 130 18.96 -4.52 -16.49
N ALA A 131 17.83 -4.21 -15.86
CA ALA A 131 16.91 -5.18 -15.30
C ALA A 131 15.72 -5.49 -16.23
N VAL A 132 15.16 -6.69 -16.05
CA VAL A 132 13.91 -7.11 -16.69
C VAL A 132 12.74 -6.75 -15.77
N VAL A 133 11.69 -6.18 -16.35
CA VAL A 133 10.46 -5.85 -15.63
C VAL A 133 9.55 -7.07 -15.51
N GLY A 134 9.11 -7.34 -14.29
CA GLY A 134 8.15 -8.37 -13.93
C GLY A 134 6.75 -7.82 -13.65
N PRO A 135 5.99 -8.45 -12.75
CA PRO A 135 4.66 -8.02 -12.37
C PRO A 135 4.61 -6.57 -11.86
N MET A 136 3.55 -5.86 -12.24
CA MET A 136 3.28 -4.49 -11.81
C MET A 136 2.01 -4.44 -10.96
N LEU A 137 2.06 -3.74 -9.84
CA LEU A 137 1.00 -3.62 -8.85
C LEU A 137 0.71 -2.14 -8.55
N ASN A 138 -0.54 -1.84 -8.23
CA ASN A 138 -0.90 -0.64 -7.50
C ASN A 138 -0.98 -0.98 -6.02
N ILE A 139 -0.19 -0.29 -5.20
CA ILE A 139 -0.19 -0.46 -3.75
C ILE A 139 -0.60 0.86 -3.11
N GLU A 140 -1.64 0.82 -2.27
CA GLU A 140 -2.09 1.96 -1.47
C GLU A 140 -2.00 1.63 0.01
N LEU A 141 -1.18 2.37 0.74
CA LEU A 141 -1.04 2.27 2.19
C LEU A 141 -1.76 3.45 2.84
N GLY A 142 -2.84 3.14 3.54
CA GLY A 142 -3.78 4.10 4.07
C GLY A 142 -4.22 3.80 5.49
N LYS A 143 -5.28 4.47 5.89
CA LYS A 143 -5.99 4.23 7.14
C LYS A 143 -7.50 4.23 6.92
N MET A 144 -8.20 3.49 7.77
CA MET A 144 -9.64 3.58 7.95
C MET A 144 -9.93 4.44 9.17
N SER A 145 -10.80 5.44 9.01
CA SER A 145 -11.32 6.27 10.12
C SER A 145 -12.82 6.43 9.93
N ALA A 146 -13.61 6.04 10.93
CA ALA A 146 -15.07 6.06 10.88
C ALA A 146 -15.67 5.43 9.60
N GLY A 147 -15.12 4.29 9.17
CA GLY A 147 -15.55 3.57 7.97
C GLY A 147 -15.09 4.17 6.64
N LYS A 148 -14.30 5.25 6.65
CA LYS A 148 -13.78 5.90 5.44
C LYS A 148 -12.29 5.63 5.26
N TYR A 149 -11.90 5.31 4.03
CA TYR A 149 -10.50 5.15 3.65
C TYR A 149 -9.85 6.50 3.33
N SER A 150 -8.61 6.68 3.76
CA SER A 150 -7.74 7.79 3.36
C SER A 150 -6.29 7.32 3.27
N LEU A 151 -5.49 7.98 2.43
CA LEU A 151 -4.07 7.66 2.28
C LEU A 151 -3.26 8.12 3.50
N LEU A 152 -2.25 7.33 3.88
CA LEU A 152 -1.20 7.81 4.76
C LEU A 152 -0.29 8.78 3.98
N PRO A 153 0.36 9.75 4.64
CA PRO A 153 1.38 10.59 4.03
C PRO A 153 2.50 9.76 3.37
N SER A 154 3.04 10.25 2.25
CA SER A 154 4.20 9.62 1.60
C SER A 154 5.51 9.85 2.32
N GLU A 155 5.60 10.86 3.18
CA GLU A 155 6.82 11.21 3.92
C GLU A 155 6.77 10.73 5.37
N GLY A 156 6.46 9.45 5.57
CA GLY A 156 6.23 8.85 6.88
C GLY A 156 7.24 7.77 7.28
N ALA A 157 6.95 7.10 8.40
CA ALA A 157 7.74 5.96 8.87
C ALA A 157 7.76 4.82 7.83
N ALA A 158 8.87 4.10 7.75
CA ALA A 158 9.01 2.96 6.85
C ALA A 158 7.99 1.85 7.19
N ILE A 159 7.37 1.31 6.14
CA ILE A 159 6.47 0.17 6.16
C ILE A 159 7.10 -0.91 5.30
N ARG A 160 7.46 -2.02 5.95
CA ARG A 160 8.05 -3.19 5.33
C ARG A 160 6.97 -4.02 4.66
N LEU A 161 7.15 -4.26 3.36
CA LEU A 161 6.30 -5.12 2.55
C LEU A 161 7.09 -6.34 2.08
N SER A 162 6.39 -7.44 1.79
CA SER A 162 6.94 -8.62 1.14
C SER A 162 6.00 -9.07 0.02
N LEU A 163 6.55 -9.29 -1.17
CA LEU A 163 5.83 -9.79 -2.34
C LEU A 163 6.37 -11.16 -2.70
N GLY A 164 5.50 -12.13 -2.95
CA GLY A 164 5.93 -13.43 -3.45
C GLY A 164 6.34 -13.36 -4.92
N ILE A 165 7.51 -13.88 -5.26
CA ILE A 165 7.98 -13.96 -6.65
C ILE A 165 7.12 -15.01 -7.38
N PRO A 166 6.44 -14.66 -8.48
CA PRO A 166 5.69 -15.65 -9.25
C PRO A 166 6.65 -16.60 -9.97
N LYS A 167 6.27 -17.87 -10.07
CA LYS A 167 7.10 -18.92 -10.71
C LYS A 167 7.50 -18.60 -12.15
N SER A 168 6.67 -17.85 -12.88
CA SER A 168 6.94 -17.40 -14.25
C SER A 168 8.05 -16.35 -14.35
N PHE A 169 8.36 -15.67 -13.24
CA PHE A 169 9.40 -14.63 -13.20
C PHE A 169 10.65 -15.07 -12.42
N ALA A 170 10.48 -16.04 -11.50
CA ALA A 170 11.54 -16.62 -10.71
C ALA A 170 12.70 -17.14 -11.57
N GLN A 171 13.91 -16.85 -11.12
CA GLN A 171 15.18 -17.22 -11.72
C GLN A 171 16.19 -17.41 -10.60
N ALA A 172 16.90 -18.54 -10.64
CA ALA A 172 17.99 -18.82 -9.71
C ALA A 172 19.11 -17.79 -9.87
N ASP A 173 19.73 -17.42 -8.76
CA ASP A 173 20.89 -16.52 -8.68
C ASP A 173 20.66 -15.09 -9.22
N ALA A 174 19.42 -14.73 -9.56
CA ALA A 174 19.06 -13.36 -9.92
C ALA A 174 18.89 -12.48 -8.67
N ALA A 175 19.30 -11.21 -8.78
CA ALA A 175 18.96 -10.21 -7.78
C ALA A 175 17.58 -9.62 -8.09
N TYR A 176 16.82 -9.31 -7.06
CA TYR A 176 15.50 -8.70 -7.19
C TYR A 176 15.45 -7.34 -6.51
N ALA A 177 14.61 -6.47 -7.05
CA ALA A 177 14.26 -5.20 -6.44
C ALA A 177 12.85 -4.80 -6.86
N VAL A 178 12.33 -3.72 -6.30
CA VAL A 178 11.05 -3.13 -6.69
C VAL A 178 11.23 -1.70 -7.14
N VAL A 179 10.80 -1.38 -8.35
CA VAL A 179 10.66 0.02 -8.77
C VAL A 179 9.36 0.56 -8.21
N CYS A 180 9.43 1.68 -7.49
CA CYS A 180 8.28 2.43 -7.00
C CYS A 180 8.15 3.74 -7.78
N VAL A 181 6.97 4.01 -8.30
CA VAL A 181 6.61 5.29 -8.93
C VAL A 181 5.46 5.91 -8.14
N ARG A 182 5.72 7.06 -7.54
CA ARG A 182 4.74 7.82 -6.75
C ARG A 182 4.02 8.87 -7.60
N PRO A 183 2.84 9.36 -7.16
CA PRO A 183 2.20 10.52 -7.76
C PRO A 183 3.20 11.67 -7.95
N GLY A 184 3.14 12.33 -9.11
CA GLY A 184 4.16 13.30 -9.53
C GLY A 184 5.35 12.70 -10.28
N GLY A 185 5.40 11.37 -10.45
CA GLY A 185 6.41 10.69 -11.28
C GLY A 185 7.75 10.46 -10.58
N VAL A 186 7.80 10.58 -9.25
CA VAL A 186 9.00 10.29 -8.47
C VAL A 186 9.27 8.78 -8.51
N VAL A 187 10.44 8.41 -9.03
CA VAL A 187 10.86 7.01 -9.17
C VAL A 187 11.92 6.67 -8.13
N THR A 188 11.79 5.50 -7.49
CA THR A 188 12.77 4.98 -6.53
C THR A 188 12.93 3.48 -6.75
N ILE A 189 14.15 2.98 -6.64
CA ILE A 189 14.43 1.54 -6.63
C ILE A 189 14.54 1.11 -5.17
N LEU A 190 13.68 0.21 -4.75
CA LEU A 190 13.61 -0.37 -3.42
C LEU A 190 14.28 -1.74 -3.48
N GLU A 191 15.49 -1.83 -2.93
CA GLU A 191 16.26 -3.08 -2.93
C GLU A 191 15.59 -4.15 -2.06
N ASP A 192 15.78 -5.41 -2.42
CA ASP A 192 15.40 -6.53 -1.56
C ASP A 192 16.27 -6.53 -0.29
N VAL A 193 15.63 -6.70 0.86
CA VAL A 193 16.26 -6.69 2.17
C VAL A 193 16.07 -8.02 2.91
N ASP A 194 15.51 -9.04 2.26
CA ASP A 194 15.51 -10.41 2.77
C ASP A 194 16.49 -11.33 2.02
N THR A 195 16.53 -12.61 2.40
CA THR A 195 17.36 -13.64 1.76
C THR A 195 16.55 -14.82 1.24
N ASN A 196 15.22 -14.70 1.23
CA ASN A 196 14.33 -15.77 0.81
C ASN A 196 14.15 -15.72 -0.70
N PRO A 197 14.57 -16.76 -1.45
CA PRO A 197 14.57 -16.74 -2.91
C PRO A 197 13.17 -16.74 -3.55
N ASN A 198 12.11 -16.85 -2.73
CA ASN A 198 10.72 -16.85 -3.20
C ASN A 198 10.02 -15.52 -2.96
N THR A 199 10.70 -14.53 -2.38
CA THR A 199 10.11 -13.25 -1.98
C THR A 199 10.99 -12.09 -2.38
N VAL A 200 10.38 -10.90 -2.47
CA VAL A 200 11.09 -9.63 -2.51
C VAL A 200 10.52 -8.80 -1.39
N THR A 201 11.36 -8.48 -0.41
CA THR A 201 10.96 -7.74 0.78
C THR A 201 11.65 -6.39 0.77
N PHE A 202 10.90 -5.32 0.99
CA PHE A 202 11.43 -3.96 0.84
C PHE A 202 10.70 -2.96 1.74
N ASP A 203 11.38 -1.87 2.05
CA ASP A 203 10.79 -0.75 2.78
C ASP A 203 10.20 0.28 1.82
N THR A 204 8.97 0.70 2.10
CA THR A 204 8.33 1.85 1.46
C THR A 204 7.70 2.74 2.54
N THR A 205 7.02 3.80 2.13
CA THR A 205 6.22 4.66 3.02
C THR A 205 4.76 4.67 2.59
N GLY A 206 3.92 5.32 3.38
CA GLY A 206 2.49 5.49 3.16
C GLY A 206 2.13 6.08 1.80
N GLY A 207 0.83 6.11 1.51
CA GLY A 207 0.30 6.69 0.28
C GLY A 207 0.13 5.67 -0.84
N ALA A 208 -0.15 6.19 -2.03
CA ALA A 208 -0.35 5.40 -3.24
C ALA A 208 0.91 5.37 -4.10
N GLY A 209 1.15 4.26 -4.79
CA GLY A 209 2.20 4.15 -5.79
C GLY A 209 1.97 2.98 -6.74
N ALA A 210 2.59 3.07 -7.91
CA ALA A 210 2.78 1.96 -8.82
C ALA A 210 4.11 1.28 -8.49
N TYR A 211 4.09 -0.05 -8.37
CA TYR A 211 5.23 -0.85 -7.97
C TYR A 211 5.47 -1.93 -9.01
N ALA A 212 6.72 -2.20 -9.36
CA ALA A 212 7.06 -3.29 -10.26
C ALA A 212 8.25 -4.07 -9.76
N MET A 213 8.09 -5.39 -9.68
CA MET A 213 9.21 -6.28 -9.42
C MET A 213 10.15 -6.27 -10.62
N ILE A 214 11.45 -6.14 -10.37
CA ILE A 214 12.49 -6.23 -11.39
C ILE A 214 13.51 -7.28 -10.99
N LYS A 215 14.19 -7.87 -11.99
CA LYS A 215 15.31 -8.79 -11.77
C LYS A 215 16.51 -8.44 -12.66
N TYR A 216 17.71 -8.67 -12.17
CA TYR A 216 18.98 -8.44 -12.90
C TYR A 216 20.08 -9.38 -12.43
#